data_AF-A0A8C3R2T5-F1
#
_entry.id   AF-A0A8C3R2T5-F1
#
_cell.length_a   1.000
_cell.length_b   1.000
_cell.length_c   1.000
_cell.angle_alpha   90.00
_cell.angle_beta   90.00
_cell.angle_gamma   90.00
#
_symmetry.space_group_name_H-M   'P 1'
#
loop_
_entity.id
_entity.type
_entity.pdbx_description
1 polymer ?
#
loop_
_entity_poly.entity_id
_entity_poly.type
_entity_poly.pdbx_seq_one_letter_code
_entity_poly.pdbx_strand_id
1 'polypeptide(L)'
;LMVPGIMPLSCCRAMPKNDGAKKPASETVPDQRWKLQVFYLCFYGFMTQIRPGESFITPYLLGADKNFTKAEVTNMITPVLSYSYMAVLVPIFLLTDYLRYKPVLVLQSLSHISIWLLLVLGTSVLAMQLMEFFYGITMAARIAYSSYIFSLVAPSRYQRMASYSRSAVLLGVFTSSVLGQLCVTLGGVPFLTLNYVSLGFVSFGLILTLFLERPRRSLFFNRPRRASDATVPTELDRMAEGDSGVGSRGWQDMVLCRMLRELGALARQPQLRLWSLWWVFNSAGYYLMLYYAHILWNEISPTTDNRRVYNGGVDAASTLLGAVASFAAGYVKIRWTLWSELVIGVVTAFQAGLLLLMNSTTNIWLCYAAYILFRGSHQFLVPIAIFQIATSLSKELCALVFGVNTFFATVLKTIITVIVADKGGLGLSVHPQFYVYFGYFTLLAVVYLLAAIRVGVQHSHRRQPVELALAKEPCQAPVEIPAQEKSPEAGTVRA
;
A
#
# COMPACT_ATOMS: atom_id res chain seq x y z
N LEU A 1 8.49 -2.58 -0.39
CA LEU A 1 7.72 -1.42 -0.91
C LEU A 1 6.20 -1.58 -0.67
N MET A 2 5.66 -1.27 0.52
CA MET A 2 4.29 -0.73 0.57
C MET A 2 4.21 0.46 1.51
N VAL A 3 3.38 1.40 1.08
CA VAL A 3 2.94 2.57 1.82
C VAL A 3 1.54 2.24 2.35
N PRO A 4 1.28 2.44 3.65
CA PRO A 4 -0.07 2.37 4.21
C PRO A 4 -0.91 3.54 3.69
N GLY A 5 -2.07 3.20 3.09
CA GLY A 5 -3.22 4.09 2.86
C GLY A 5 -3.01 5.23 1.87
N ILE A 6 -3.16 4.96 0.57
CA ILE A 6 -3.45 6.01 -0.42
C ILE A 6 -4.96 5.98 -0.67
N MET A 7 -5.66 7.05 -0.30
CA MET A 7 -7.03 7.32 -0.74
C MET A 7 -7.12 7.29 -2.28
N PRO A 8 -8.14 6.67 -2.87
CA PRO A 8 -8.33 6.67 -4.32
C PRO A 8 -8.73 8.03 -4.85
N LEU A 9 -8.28 8.22 -6.09
CA LEU A 9 -8.74 9.16 -7.07
C LEU A 9 -10.21 8.88 -7.44
N SER A 10 -11.07 9.90 -7.40
CA SER A 10 -11.88 10.35 -8.55
C SER A 10 -13.15 11.08 -8.10
N CYS A 11 -13.26 12.36 -8.45
CA CYS A 11 -14.47 12.95 -9.01
C CYS A 11 -14.07 14.26 -9.71
N CYS A 12 -13.62 14.16 -10.96
CA CYS A 12 -13.46 15.33 -11.83
C CYS A 12 -14.77 15.56 -12.58
N ARG A 13 -15.45 16.67 -12.26
CA ARG A 13 -16.37 17.32 -13.20
C ARG A 13 -15.58 18.44 -13.87
N ALA A 14 -15.50 18.42 -15.20
CA ALA A 14 -14.89 19.48 -15.98
C ALA A 14 -15.70 20.78 -15.79
N MET A 15 -15.01 21.90 -15.59
CA MET A 15 -15.58 23.25 -15.70
C MET A 15 -14.76 24.09 -16.69
N PRO A 16 -15.39 25.07 -17.36
CA PRO A 16 -14.92 25.62 -18.63
C PRO A 16 -13.77 26.61 -18.43
N LYS A 17 -12.96 26.75 -19.48
CA LYS A 17 -12.01 27.85 -19.63
C LYS A 17 -12.76 29.18 -19.55
N ASN A 18 -12.26 30.11 -18.74
CA ASN A 18 -12.55 31.53 -18.91
C ASN A 18 -11.22 32.25 -19.13
N ASP A 19 -11.08 32.86 -20.31
CA ASP A 19 -9.94 33.65 -20.72
C ASP A 19 -9.99 35.05 -20.10
N GLY A 20 -8.81 35.59 -19.79
CA GLY A 20 -8.57 37.03 -19.71
C GLY A 20 -8.84 37.73 -18.37
N ALA A 21 -7.81 37.87 -17.54
CA ALA A 21 -7.60 39.08 -16.73
C ALA A 21 -6.16 39.19 -16.23
N LYS A 22 -5.61 40.40 -16.32
CA LYS A 22 -4.22 40.81 -16.04
C LYS A 22 -3.72 40.38 -14.66
N LYS A 23 -2.46 39.92 -14.65
CA LYS A 23 -1.67 39.50 -13.47
C LYS A 23 -1.17 40.74 -12.68
N PRO A 24 -1.57 40.97 -11.43
CA PRO A 24 -0.94 41.98 -10.58
C PRO A 24 0.24 41.37 -9.82
N ALA A 25 1.33 42.13 -9.72
CA ALA A 25 2.66 41.71 -9.28
C ALA A 25 2.84 41.58 -7.74
N SER A 26 1.83 41.11 -7.00
CA SER A 26 1.93 40.89 -5.54
C SER A 26 1.48 39.52 -5.03
N GLU A 27 1.10 38.58 -5.91
CA GLU A 27 0.69 37.21 -5.55
C GLU A 27 1.86 36.20 -5.34
N THR A 28 3.12 36.62 -5.42
CA THR A 28 4.24 35.69 -5.64
C THR A 28 4.79 34.99 -4.37
N VAL A 29 4.62 35.56 -3.17
CA VAL A 29 5.34 35.08 -1.96
C VAL A 29 4.65 33.91 -1.23
N PRO A 30 3.32 33.91 -0.99
CA PRO A 30 2.65 32.80 -0.30
C PRO A 30 2.59 31.52 -1.14
N ASP A 31 2.45 31.66 -2.46
CA ASP A 31 2.25 30.55 -3.39
C ASP A 31 3.57 29.83 -3.77
N GLN A 32 4.72 30.37 -3.37
CA GLN A 32 6.05 29.78 -3.62
C GLN A 32 6.57 28.97 -2.42
N ARG A 33 6.22 29.36 -1.19
CA ARG A 33 6.67 28.69 0.04
C ARG A 33 6.19 27.24 0.14
N TRP A 34 4.93 26.97 -0.18
CA TRP A 34 4.40 25.60 -0.13
C TRP A 34 5.00 24.69 -1.22
N LYS A 35 5.33 25.25 -2.40
CA LYS A 35 6.02 24.50 -3.47
C LYS A 35 7.40 24.06 -3.02
N LEU A 36 8.13 24.96 -2.36
CA LEU A 36 9.43 24.67 -1.78
C LEU A 36 9.34 23.59 -0.68
N GLN A 37 8.33 23.67 0.20
CA GLN A 37 8.09 22.65 1.24
C GLN A 37 7.79 21.26 0.64
N VAL A 38 6.94 21.20 -0.39
CA VAL A 38 6.61 19.94 -1.07
C VAL A 38 7.86 19.38 -1.77
N PHE A 39 8.61 20.23 -2.46
CA PHE A 39 9.86 19.82 -3.11
C PHE A 39 10.84 19.25 -2.08
N TYR A 40 11.05 19.97 -0.97
CA TYR A 40 11.91 19.53 0.11
C TYR A 40 11.45 18.19 0.71
N LEU A 41 10.15 18.00 0.88
CA LEU A 41 9.57 16.76 1.41
C LEU A 41 9.72 15.58 0.44
N CYS A 42 9.55 15.81 -0.87
CA CYS A 42 9.80 14.80 -1.89
C CYS A 42 11.30 14.45 -1.94
N PHE A 43 12.18 15.45 -1.86
CA PHE A 43 13.62 15.26 -1.78
C PHE A 43 14.03 14.46 -0.54
N TYR A 44 13.46 14.79 0.62
CA TYR A 44 13.60 14.01 1.86
C TYR A 44 13.12 12.56 1.67
N GLY A 45 11.92 12.37 1.11
CA GLY A 45 11.37 11.05 0.84
C GLY A 45 12.20 10.23 -0.15
N PHE A 46 12.86 10.88 -1.12
CA PHE A 46 13.83 10.26 -2.01
C PHE A 46 15.11 9.87 -1.25
N MET A 47 15.74 10.82 -0.55
CA MET A 47 17.02 10.62 0.15
C MET A 47 16.94 9.58 1.25
N THR A 48 15.85 9.52 2.02
CA THR A 48 15.67 8.54 3.09
C THR A 48 15.48 7.10 2.62
N GLN A 49 15.25 6.89 1.31
CA GLN A 49 15.14 5.56 0.70
C GLN A 49 16.45 5.11 0.05
N ILE A 50 17.43 6.01 -0.14
CA ILE A 50 18.74 5.66 -0.67
C ILE A 50 19.54 4.93 0.41
N ARG A 51 19.52 3.60 0.33
CA ARG A 51 20.11 2.67 1.29
C ARG A 51 20.74 1.50 0.52
N PRO A 52 21.86 1.73 -0.21
CA PRO A 52 22.38 0.78 -1.20
C PRO A 52 22.65 -0.63 -0.67
N GLY A 53 22.94 -0.78 0.63
CA GLY A 53 23.18 -2.05 1.30
C GLY A 53 21.93 -2.89 1.56
N GLU A 54 20.71 -2.33 1.45
CA GLU A 54 19.45 -3.01 1.81
C GLU A 54 19.25 -4.34 1.06
N SER A 55 19.51 -4.36 -0.25
CA SER A 55 19.39 -5.57 -1.08
C SER A 55 20.44 -6.64 -0.77
N PHE A 56 21.48 -6.30 0.01
CA PHE A 56 22.60 -7.17 0.34
C PHE A 56 22.69 -7.52 1.83
N ILE A 57 21.69 -7.15 2.65
CA ILE A 57 21.67 -7.45 4.09
C ILE A 57 21.81 -8.95 4.34
N THR A 58 20.98 -9.79 3.71
CA THR A 58 21.02 -11.24 3.92
C THR A 58 22.35 -11.87 3.46
N PRO A 59 22.86 -11.58 2.24
CA PRO A 59 24.24 -11.94 1.86
C PRO A 59 25.31 -11.52 2.86
N TYR A 60 25.18 -10.33 3.45
CA TYR A 60 26.14 -9.82 4.42
C TYR A 60 26.06 -10.55 5.77
N LEU A 61 24.86 -10.87 6.25
CA LEU A 61 24.67 -11.64 7.49
C LEU A 61 25.20 -13.07 7.38
N LEU A 62 25.02 -13.70 6.22
CA LEU A 62 25.47 -15.08 5.94
C LEU A 62 26.91 -15.14 5.40
N GLY A 63 27.51 -14.00 5.07
CA GLY A 63 28.87 -13.90 4.55
C GLY A 63 29.93 -13.98 5.65
N ALA A 64 31.20 -14.01 5.26
CA ALA A 64 32.34 -14.15 6.17
C ALA A 64 32.44 -13.03 7.22
N ASP A 65 31.92 -11.84 6.93
CA ASP A 65 31.98 -10.68 7.83
C ASP A 65 31.17 -10.88 9.12
N LYS A 66 30.02 -11.56 9.04
CA LYS A 66 29.10 -11.78 10.18
C LYS A 66 28.99 -13.24 10.58
N ASN A 67 29.12 -14.14 9.62
CA ASN A 67 29.19 -15.59 9.83
C ASN A 67 28.01 -16.16 10.63
N PHE A 68 26.79 -15.62 10.46
CA PHE A 68 25.59 -16.21 11.05
C PHE A 68 25.15 -17.43 10.27
N THR A 69 24.58 -18.41 10.98
CA THR A 69 24.00 -19.58 10.33
C THR A 69 22.68 -19.22 9.64
N LYS A 70 22.36 -19.95 8.57
CA LYS A 70 21.08 -19.82 7.86
C LYS A 70 19.88 -20.02 8.81
N ALA A 71 19.99 -20.95 9.76
CA ALA A 71 18.95 -21.20 10.75
C ALA A 71 18.76 -20.01 11.72
N GLU A 72 19.84 -19.36 12.17
CA GLU A 72 19.73 -18.16 13.02
C GLU A 72 19.08 -17.00 12.27
N VAL A 73 19.52 -16.72 11.04
CA VAL A 73 18.93 -15.65 10.23
C VAL A 73 17.45 -15.91 9.98
N THR A 74 17.10 -17.12 9.55
CA THR A 74 15.73 -17.49 9.17
C THR A 74 14.78 -17.58 10.36
N ASN A 75 15.19 -18.23 11.46
CA ASN A 75 14.27 -18.65 12.51
C ASN A 75 14.41 -17.84 13.81
N MET A 76 15.47 -17.05 13.96
CA MET A 76 15.71 -16.24 15.17
C MET A 76 15.75 -14.74 14.89
N ILE A 77 16.31 -14.31 13.75
CA ILE A 77 16.47 -12.89 13.41
C ILE A 77 15.25 -12.37 12.65
N THR A 78 15.02 -12.85 11.42
CA THR A 78 13.96 -12.37 10.52
C THR A 78 12.54 -12.35 11.12
N PRO A 79 12.11 -13.32 11.95
CA PRO A 79 10.78 -13.30 12.57
C PRO A 79 10.50 -12.06 13.43
N VAL A 80 11.55 -11.50 14.08
CA VAL A 80 11.42 -10.33 14.96
C VAL A 80 10.88 -9.10 14.23
N LEU A 81 11.12 -8.98 12.92
CA LEU A 81 10.55 -7.91 12.10
C LEU A 81 9.02 -7.94 12.11
N SER A 82 8.42 -9.12 11.97
CA SER A 82 6.96 -9.28 11.98
C SER A 82 6.38 -8.92 13.35
N TYR A 83 7.02 -9.36 14.43
CA TYR A 83 6.56 -9.15 15.81
C TYR A 83 6.62 -7.68 16.20
N SER A 84 7.80 -7.09 16.00
CA SER A 84 8.04 -5.68 16.32
C SER A 84 7.12 -4.79 15.50
N TYR A 85 6.99 -5.02 14.20
CA TYR A 85 6.10 -4.24 13.35
C TYR A 85 4.65 -4.32 13.83
N MET A 86 4.12 -5.50 14.14
CA MET A 86 2.77 -5.67 14.68
C MET A 86 2.59 -4.88 15.99
N ALA A 87 3.53 -5.03 16.93
CA ALA A 87 3.45 -4.42 18.25
C ALA A 87 3.51 -2.89 18.20
N VAL A 88 4.38 -2.33 17.34
CA VAL A 88 4.61 -0.88 17.26
C VAL A 88 3.69 -0.14 16.28
N LEU A 89 2.98 -0.85 15.40
CA LEU A 89 2.11 -0.26 14.37
C LEU A 89 1.03 0.65 14.97
N VAL A 90 0.23 0.13 15.92
CA VAL A 90 -0.86 0.89 16.56
C VAL A 90 -0.31 2.04 17.43
N PRO A 91 0.68 1.81 18.33
CA PRO A 91 1.28 2.89 19.10
C PRO A 91 1.85 4.02 18.23
N ILE A 92 2.59 3.70 17.17
CA ILE A 92 3.18 4.72 16.29
C ILE A 92 2.12 5.44 15.49
N PHE A 93 1.06 4.75 15.05
CA PHE A 93 -0.08 5.38 14.39
C PHE A 93 -0.73 6.44 15.29
N LEU A 94 -1.04 6.10 16.55
CA LEU A 94 -1.60 7.03 17.52
C LEU A 94 -0.64 8.19 17.85
N LEU A 95 0.65 7.87 18.00
CA LEU A 95 1.70 8.84 18.31
C LEU A 95 1.90 9.85 17.17
N THR A 96 1.73 9.41 15.93
CA THR A 96 1.88 10.24 14.71
C THR A 96 0.93 11.44 14.75
N ASP A 97 -0.31 11.21 15.14
CA ASP A 97 -1.31 12.27 15.22
C ASP A 97 -1.16 13.11 16.50
N TYR A 98 -0.77 12.50 17.62
CA TYR A 98 -0.52 13.22 18.88
C TYR A 98 0.68 14.17 18.78
N LEU A 99 1.81 13.71 18.24
CA LEU A 99 3.07 14.46 18.19
C LEU A 99 3.22 15.37 16.96
N ARG A 100 2.19 15.52 16.12
CA ARG A 100 2.21 16.34 14.90
C ARG A 100 3.31 15.92 13.91
N TYR A 101 3.37 14.62 13.61
CA TYR A 101 4.17 13.99 12.52
C TYR A 101 5.71 14.11 12.62
N LYS A 102 6.28 15.30 12.82
CA LYS A 102 7.75 15.53 12.79
C LYS A 102 8.52 14.65 13.79
N PRO A 103 8.11 14.50 15.06
CA PRO A 103 8.83 13.63 16.00
C PRO A 103 8.83 12.16 15.57
N VAL A 104 7.78 11.70 14.89
CA VAL A 104 7.73 10.33 14.35
C VAL A 104 8.67 10.17 13.14
N LEU A 105 8.83 11.20 12.30
CA LEU A 105 9.85 11.20 11.24
C LEU A 105 11.28 11.22 11.78
N VAL A 106 11.52 11.93 12.89
CA VAL A 106 12.81 11.91 13.60
C VAL A 106 13.06 10.51 14.17
N LEU A 107 12.05 9.91 14.83
CA LEU A 107 12.12 8.53 15.33
C LEU A 107 12.43 7.54 14.20
N GLN A 108 11.79 7.70 13.03
CA GLN A 108 12.08 6.89 11.85
C GLN A 108 13.54 7.01 11.41
N SER A 109 14.06 8.23 11.35
CA SER A 109 15.45 8.50 10.92
C SER A 109 16.47 7.95 11.91
N LEU A 110 16.23 8.11 13.22
CA LEU A 110 17.05 7.53 14.27
C LEU A 110 17.03 5.99 14.21
N SER A 111 15.85 5.40 13.99
CA SER A 111 15.70 3.95 13.85
C SER A 111 16.44 3.42 12.62
N HIS A 112 16.44 4.14 11.50
CA HIS A 112 17.33 3.80 10.37
C HIS A 112 18.79 3.81 10.82
N ILE A 113 19.31 4.89 11.41
CA ILE A 113 20.70 4.93 11.86
C ILE A 113 21.02 3.74 12.79
N SER A 114 20.13 3.42 13.74
CA SER A 114 20.29 2.26 14.61
C SER A 114 20.41 0.94 13.84
N ILE A 115 19.63 0.72 12.78
CA ILE A 115 19.73 -0.47 11.90
C ILE A 115 21.14 -0.59 11.31
N TRP A 116 21.64 0.46 10.66
CA TRP A 116 22.95 0.40 10.02
C TRP A 116 24.11 0.37 11.02
N LEU A 117 23.99 1.01 12.18
CA LEU A 117 24.96 0.87 13.26
C LEU A 117 25.00 -0.56 13.80
N LEU A 118 23.85 -1.20 14.01
CA LEU A 118 23.77 -2.59 14.45
C LEU A 118 24.30 -3.54 13.37
N LEU A 119 24.04 -3.29 12.08
CA LEU A 119 24.63 -4.08 10.98
C LEU A 119 26.15 -3.96 10.94
N VAL A 120 26.72 -2.78 11.21
CA VAL A 120 28.18 -2.62 11.22
C VAL A 120 28.78 -3.22 12.50
N LEU A 121 28.31 -2.82 13.68
CA LEU A 121 28.94 -3.11 14.96
C LEU A 121 28.45 -4.39 15.65
N GLY A 122 27.22 -4.84 15.36
CA GLY A 122 26.61 -5.97 16.04
C GLY A 122 27.17 -7.31 15.58
N THR A 123 27.58 -8.16 16.53
CA THR A 123 28.13 -9.50 16.27
C THR A 123 27.26 -10.63 16.82
N SER A 124 26.30 -10.32 17.69
CA SER A 124 25.42 -11.30 18.32
C SER A 124 24.07 -11.40 17.63
N VAL A 125 23.40 -12.55 17.79
CA VAL A 125 22.01 -12.74 17.32
C VAL A 125 21.08 -11.70 17.92
N LEU A 126 21.24 -11.37 19.21
CA LEU A 126 20.45 -10.33 19.87
C LEU A 126 20.62 -8.95 19.21
N ALA A 127 21.82 -8.59 18.78
CA ALA A 127 22.06 -7.33 18.06
C ALA A 127 21.31 -7.31 16.71
N MET A 128 21.27 -8.43 16.00
CA MET A 128 20.51 -8.56 14.74
C MET A 128 18.99 -8.58 14.98
N GLN A 129 18.52 -9.17 16.09
CA GLN A 129 17.11 -9.08 16.51
C GLN A 129 16.71 -7.63 16.83
N LEU A 130 17.57 -6.89 17.54
CA LEU A 130 17.37 -5.46 17.76
C LEU A 130 17.38 -4.67 16.46
N MET A 131 18.20 -5.07 15.48
CA MET A 131 18.18 -4.47 14.14
C MET A 131 16.81 -4.65 13.48
N GLU A 132 16.25 -5.85 13.50
CA GLU A 132 14.92 -6.11 12.95
C GLU A 132 13.81 -5.37 13.70
N PHE A 133 13.96 -5.22 15.02
CA PHE A 133 13.06 -4.41 15.83
C PHE A 133 13.03 -2.94 15.39
N PHE A 134 14.18 -2.31 15.19
CA PHE A 134 14.24 -0.95 14.64
C PHE A 134 13.70 -0.89 13.21
N TYR A 135 13.90 -1.95 12.43
CA TYR A 135 13.30 -2.07 11.10
C TYR A 135 11.75 -2.06 11.17
N GLY A 136 11.16 -2.75 12.15
CA GLY A 136 9.73 -2.69 12.47
C GLY A 136 9.25 -1.28 12.80
N ILE A 137 9.99 -0.51 13.60
CA ILE A 137 9.68 0.89 13.90
C ILE A 137 9.68 1.74 12.62
N THR A 138 10.67 1.56 11.74
CA THR A 138 10.76 2.35 10.49
C THR A 138 9.60 2.06 9.53
N MET A 139 9.16 0.79 9.48
CA MET A 139 8.01 0.36 8.69
C MET A 139 6.71 0.99 9.20
N ALA A 140 6.52 1.07 10.53
CA ALA A 140 5.36 1.69 11.14
C ALA A 140 5.37 3.23 11.00
N ALA A 141 6.53 3.86 11.23
CA ALA A 141 6.68 5.32 11.14
C ALA A 141 6.49 5.88 9.72
N ARG A 142 6.56 5.03 8.68
CA ARG A 142 6.28 5.41 7.29
C ARG A 142 4.88 6.02 7.09
N ILE A 143 3.89 5.66 7.93
CA ILE A 143 2.55 6.27 7.89
C ILE A 143 2.66 7.79 8.09
N ALA A 144 3.54 8.23 9.00
CA ALA A 144 3.71 9.64 9.33
C ALA A 144 4.16 10.47 8.13
N TYR A 145 5.00 9.92 7.25
CA TYR A 145 5.45 10.62 6.05
C TYR A 145 4.30 10.93 5.11
N SER A 146 3.47 9.93 4.79
CA SER A 146 2.28 10.13 3.94
C SER A 146 1.31 11.13 4.56
N SER A 147 1.01 11.02 5.86
CA SER A 147 0.10 11.92 6.55
C SER A 147 0.63 13.35 6.65
N TYR A 148 1.94 13.52 6.83
CA TYR A 148 2.59 14.84 6.86
C TYR A 148 2.35 15.62 5.56
N ILE A 149 2.42 14.96 4.40
CA ILE A 149 2.22 15.59 3.08
C ILE A 149 0.81 16.18 2.98
N PHE A 150 -0.18 15.39 3.39
CA PHE A 150 -1.58 15.80 3.33
C PHE A 150 -1.87 16.95 4.31
N SER A 151 -1.15 17.05 5.42
CA SER A 151 -1.31 18.15 6.38
C SER A 151 -0.86 19.53 5.86
N LEU A 152 0.03 19.56 4.86
CA LEU A 152 0.62 20.81 4.33
C LEU A 152 -0.12 21.38 3.12
N VAL A 153 -0.96 20.59 2.47
CA VAL A 153 -1.51 20.90 1.15
C VAL A 153 -3.02 21.15 1.26
N ALA A 154 -3.60 21.93 0.35
CA ALA A 154 -5.05 22.04 0.25
C ALA A 154 -5.67 20.76 -0.36
N PRO A 155 -6.91 20.37 0.04
CA PRO A 155 -7.56 19.15 -0.47
C PRO A 155 -7.64 19.05 -2.00
N SER A 156 -7.73 20.18 -2.71
CA SER A 156 -7.77 20.25 -4.17
C SER A 156 -6.51 19.72 -4.86
N ARG A 157 -5.39 19.57 -4.13
CA ARG A 157 -4.09 19.16 -4.68
C ARG A 157 -3.56 17.84 -4.10
N TYR A 158 -4.30 17.19 -3.20
CA TYR A 158 -3.88 15.94 -2.53
C TYR A 158 -3.43 14.86 -3.51
N GLN A 159 -4.19 14.66 -4.59
CA GLN A 159 -3.88 13.65 -5.60
C GLN A 159 -2.51 13.87 -6.26
N ARG A 160 -2.22 15.10 -6.68
CA ARG A 160 -0.94 15.42 -7.34
C ARG A 160 0.23 15.27 -6.35
N MET A 161 0.04 15.71 -5.11
CA MET A 161 1.10 15.64 -4.09
C MET A 161 1.36 14.22 -3.60
N ALA A 162 0.32 13.40 -3.46
CA ALA A 162 0.46 11.97 -3.20
C ALA A 162 1.26 11.26 -4.31
N SER A 163 0.96 11.60 -5.57
CA SER A 163 1.69 11.05 -6.73
C SER A 163 3.16 11.47 -6.72
N TYR A 164 3.48 12.76 -6.56
CA TYR A 164 4.87 13.24 -6.53
C TYR A 164 5.69 12.60 -5.41
N SER A 165 5.13 12.55 -4.21
CA SER A 165 5.80 11.92 -3.07
C SER A 165 6.05 10.43 -3.29
N ARG A 166 5.04 9.72 -3.78
CA ARG A 166 5.19 8.29 -4.07
C ARG A 166 6.26 8.06 -5.13
N SER A 167 6.24 8.83 -6.21
CA SER A 167 7.25 8.75 -7.26
C SER A 167 8.65 9.03 -6.72
N ALA A 168 8.81 10.02 -5.84
CA ALA A 168 10.09 10.32 -5.20
C ALA A 168 10.59 9.17 -4.32
N VAL A 169 9.71 8.56 -3.51
CA VAL A 169 10.04 7.38 -2.70
C VAL A 169 10.42 6.18 -3.57
N LEU A 170 9.65 5.89 -4.62
CA LEU A 170 9.93 4.80 -5.55
C LEU A 170 11.26 5.01 -6.28
N LEU A 171 11.52 6.24 -6.73
CA LEU A 171 12.78 6.60 -7.37
C LEU A 171 13.95 6.46 -6.39
N GLY A 172 13.76 6.79 -5.11
CA GLY A 172 14.78 6.60 -4.09
C GLY A 172 15.13 5.14 -3.89
N VAL A 173 14.14 4.25 -3.82
CA VAL A 173 14.37 2.80 -3.74
C VAL A 173 15.04 2.27 -5.02
N PHE A 174 14.59 2.70 -6.19
CA PHE A 174 15.21 2.31 -7.46
C PHE A 174 16.69 2.74 -7.52
N THR A 175 16.98 4.02 -7.24
CA THR A 175 18.34 4.57 -7.20
C THR A 175 19.19 3.85 -6.16
N SER A 176 18.62 3.53 -4.99
CA SER A 176 19.28 2.75 -3.95
C SER A 176 19.76 1.40 -4.47
N SER A 177 18.84 0.62 -5.05
CA SER A 177 19.11 -0.73 -5.54
C SER A 177 20.08 -0.74 -6.71
N VAL A 178 19.98 0.23 -7.63
CA VAL A 178 20.94 0.40 -8.75
C VAL A 178 22.31 0.79 -8.21
N LEU A 179 22.40 1.78 -7.32
CA LEU A 179 23.67 2.22 -6.74
C LEU A 179 24.35 1.07 -5.98
N GLY A 180 23.58 0.30 -5.20
CA GLY A 180 24.08 -0.88 -4.49
C GLY A 180 24.62 -1.93 -5.45
N GLN A 181 23.87 -2.22 -6.52
CA GLN A 181 24.28 -3.19 -7.53
C GLN A 181 25.57 -2.76 -8.24
N LEU A 182 25.68 -1.49 -8.67
CA LEU A 182 26.86 -0.96 -9.35
C LEU A 182 28.10 -1.00 -8.45
N CYS A 183 27.96 -0.65 -7.16
CA CYS A 183 29.05 -0.73 -6.20
C CYS A 183 29.59 -2.16 -6.04
N VAL A 184 28.70 -3.16 -5.99
CA VAL A 184 29.09 -4.57 -5.80
C VAL A 184 29.67 -5.17 -7.08
N THR A 185 29.06 -4.96 -8.26
CA THR A 185 29.49 -5.62 -9.51
C THR A 185 30.64 -4.89 -10.21
N LEU A 186 30.51 -3.58 -10.41
CA LEU A 186 31.51 -2.78 -11.12
C LEU A 186 32.61 -2.28 -10.17
N GLY A 187 32.21 -1.80 -9.00
CA GLY A 187 33.14 -1.25 -8.01
C GLY A 187 33.88 -2.33 -7.20
N GLY A 188 33.41 -3.58 -7.19
CA GLY A 188 33.97 -4.64 -6.35
C GLY A 188 33.97 -4.29 -4.85
N VAL A 189 33.07 -3.39 -4.42
CA VAL A 189 33.02 -2.87 -3.06
C VAL A 189 32.49 -3.97 -2.12
N PRO A 190 33.18 -4.26 -1.00
CA PRO A 190 32.71 -5.26 -0.05
C PRO A 190 31.43 -4.81 0.67
N PHE A 191 30.62 -5.76 1.14
CA PHE A 191 29.34 -5.48 1.78
C PHE A 191 29.48 -4.61 3.03
N LEU A 192 30.56 -4.77 3.81
CA LEU A 192 30.84 -3.90 4.96
C LEU A 192 30.96 -2.42 4.54
N THR A 193 31.74 -2.11 3.51
CA THR A 193 31.87 -0.75 2.98
C THR A 193 30.54 -0.23 2.43
N LEU A 194 29.74 -1.09 1.79
CA LEU A 194 28.40 -0.71 1.32
C LEU A 194 27.45 -0.35 2.48
N ASN A 195 27.58 -1.02 3.63
CA ASN A 195 26.85 -0.67 4.85
C ASN A 195 27.30 0.67 5.43
N TYR A 196 28.60 1.01 5.39
CA TYR A 196 29.09 2.35 5.76
C TYR A 196 28.56 3.45 4.81
N VAL A 197 28.53 3.20 3.51
CA VAL A 197 27.95 4.13 2.52
C VAL A 197 26.46 4.35 2.83
N SER A 198 25.73 3.27 3.12
CA SER A 198 24.31 3.34 3.49
C SER A 198 24.10 4.10 4.81
N LEU A 199 24.96 3.89 5.80
CA LEU A 199 24.97 4.65 7.06
C LEU A 199 25.14 6.16 6.81
N GLY A 200 26.00 6.53 5.86
CA GLY A 200 26.17 7.92 5.43
C GLY A 200 24.88 8.53 4.87
N PHE A 201 24.20 7.83 3.96
CA PHE A 201 22.92 8.30 3.40
C PHE A 201 21.81 8.43 4.44
N VAL A 202 21.66 7.46 5.36
CA VAL A 202 20.62 7.55 6.40
C VAL A 202 20.94 8.63 7.45
N SER A 203 22.22 8.90 7.72
CA SER A 203 22.66 10.00 8.58
C SER A 203 22.35 11.35 7.95
N PHE A 204 22.60 11.49 6.64
CA PHE A 204 22.15 12.65 5.88
C PHE A 204 20.62 12.80 5.89
N GLY A 205 19.89 11.68 5.80
CA GLY A 205 18.44 11.65 5.98
C GLY A 205 17.98 12.25 7.30
N LEU A 206 18.64 11.94 8.42
CA LEU A 206 18.35 12.54 9.73
C LEU A 206 18.54 14.06 9.70
N ILE A 207 19.66 14.54 9.13
CA ILE A 207 19.92 15.98 8.99
C ILE A 207 18.76 16.64 8.25
N LEU A 208 18.32 16.07 7.13
CA LEU A 208 17.17 16.58 6.37
C LEU A 208 15.87 16.59 7.21
N THR A 209 15.64 15.58 8.04
CA THR A 209 14.47 15.53 8.94
C THR A 209 14.47 16.67 9.95
N LEU A 210 15.63 17.06 10.48
CA LEU A 210 15.74 18.13 11.46
C LEU A 210 15.32 19.48 10.88
N PHE A 211 15.60 19.72 9.60
CA PHE A 211 15.21 20.92 8.87
C PHE A 211 13.74 20.92 8.38
N LEU A 212 12.99 19.83 8.54
CA LEU A 212 11.55 19.84 8.22
C LEU A 212 10.80 20.85 9.11
N GLU A 213 9.97 21.70 8.52
CA GLU A 213 9.13 22.60 9.30
C GLU A 213 8.14 21.81 10.19
N ARG A 214 7.75 22.34 11.36
CA ARG A 214 6.72 21.68 12.17
C ARG A 214 5.33 22.09 11.64
N PRO A 215 4.50 21.16 11.12
CA PRO A 215 3.16 21.50 10.68
C PRO A 215 2.32 21.99 11.87
N ARG A 216 1.62 23.12 11.68
CA ARG A 216 0.78 23.75 12.72
C ARG A 216 -0.61 23.10 12.86
N ARG A 217 -1.01 22.22 11.94
CA ARG A 217 -2.32 21.55 11.90
C ARG A 217 -2.16 20.04 12.06
N SER A 218 -2.99 19.40 12.88
CA SER A 218 -3.17 17.94 12.88
C SER A 218 -4.52 17.58 12.27
N LEU A 219 -4.62 16.40 11.65
CA LEU A 219 -5.83 15.95 10.94
C LEU A 219 -7.01 15.63 11.89
N PHE A 220 -6.71 15.12 13.10
CA PHE A 220 -7.73 14.60 14.03
C PHE A 220 -7.84 15.37 15.37
N PHE A 221 -6.73 15.69 16.05
CA PHE A 221 -6.78 16.12 17.47
C PHE A 221 -6.68 17.63 17.72
N ASN A 222 -6.26 18.43 16.72
CA ASN A 222 -5.92 19.84 16.93
C ASN A 222 -6.34 20.68 15.72
N ARG A 223 -7.62 20.60 15.36
CA ARG A 223 -8.26 21.59 14.48
C ARG A 223 -8.38 22.89 15.28
N PRO A 224 -7.95 24.05 14.76
CA PRO A 224 -8.29 25.31 15.40
C PRO A 224 -9.82 25.44 15.41
N ARG A 225 -10.41 25.57 16.59
CA ARG A 225 -11.81 25.97 16.78
C ARG A 225 -11.96 27.38 16.22
N ARG A 226 -12.18 27.49 14.92
CA ARG A 226 -12.53 28.77 14.30
C ARG A 226 -13.98 29.04 14.64
N ALA A 227 -14.18 29.99 15.55
CA ALA A 227 -15.46 30.67 15.70
C ALA A 227 -15.91 31.18 14.33
N SER A 228 -17.18 30.92 14.00
CA SER A 228 -17.92 31.43 12.84
C SER A 228 -17.18 31.41 11.49
N ASP A 229 -17.36 30.34 10.74
CA ASP A 229 -17.67 30.49 9.31
C ASP A 229 -18.41 29.23 8.82
N ALA A 230 -19.52 29.45 8.12
CA ALA A 230 -20.49 28.45 7.70
C ALA A 230 -19.95 27.49 6.63
N THR A 231 -19.04 26.58 7.00
CA THR A 231 -18.70 25.41 6.18
C THR A 231 -19.44 24.19 6.69
N VAL A 232 -20.12 23.49 5.77
CA VAL A 232 -20.88 22.25 5.97
C VAL A 232 -20.12 21.31 6.93
N PRO A 233 -20.75 20.85 8.03
CA PRO A 233 -20.08 20.00 9.00
C PRO A 233 -19.62 18.70 8.34
N THR A 234 -18.37 18.33 8.64
CA THR A 234 -17.73 17.07 8.25
C THR A 234 -18.57 15.91 8.78
N GLU A 235 -18.62 14.75 8.11
CA GLU A 235 -19.38 13.59 8.62
C GLU A 235 -18.89 13.18 10.02
N LEU A 236 -17.58 13.30 10.27
CA LEU A 236 -16.98 13.17 11.61
C LEU A 236 -17.52 14.15 12.68
N ASP A 237 -17.87 15.39 12.29
CA ASP A 237 -18.40 16.40 13.22
C ASP A 237 -19.89 16.11 13.53
N ARG A 238 -20.67 15.66 12.52
CA ARG A 238 -22.03 15.15 12.72
C ARG A 238 -22.07 13.91 13.62
N MET A 239 -21.02 13.08 13.58
CA MET A 239 -20.86 11.91 14.46
C MET A 239 -20.53 12.31 15.91
N ALA A 240 -19.93 13.50 16.13
CA ALA A 240 -19.49 13.99 17.43
C ALA A 240 -20.55 14.81 18.18
N GLU A 241 -21.49 15.46 17.49
CA GLU A 241 -22.54 16.29 18.10
C GLU A 241 -23.64 15.52 18.86
N GLY A 242 -23.52 14.19 18.94
CA GLY A 242 -24.54 13.34 19.58
C GLY A 242 -24.54 13.32 21.11
N ASP A 243 -23.52 13.83 21.82
CA ASP A 243 -23.60 13.96 23.28
C ASP A 243 -22.53 14.93 23.83
N SER A 244 -22.95 16.15 24.16
CA SER A 244 -22.09 17.12 24.85
C SER A 244 -22.03 16.79 26.34
N GLY A 245 -21.14 15.88 26.74
CA GLY A 245 -21.04 15.56 28.17
C GLY A 245 -20.08 14.48 28.65
N VAL A 246 -18.96 14.17 27.99
CA VAL A 246 -17.99 13.21 28.57
C VAL A 246 -16.54 13.64 28.34
N GLY A 247 -15.73 13.53 29.40
CA GLY A 247 -14.32 13.93 29.43
C GLY A 247 -13.44 13.26 28.36
N SER A 248 -12.31 13.91 28.07
CA SER A 248 -11.38 13.64 26.95
C SER A 248 -10.93 12.19 26.75
N ARG A 249 -11.01 11.31 27.76
CA ARG A 249 -10.66 9.88 27.65
C ARG A 249 -11.84 9.00 27.26
N GLY A 250 -13.04 9.25 27.81
CA GLY A 250 -14.25 8.51 27.46
C GLY A 250 -14.72 8.78 26.03
N TRP A 251 -14.50 10.01 25.54
CA TRP A 251 -14.80 10.40 24.16
C TRP A 251 -14.01 9.58 23.11
N GLN A 252 -12.76 9.20 23.42
CA GLN A 252 -11.88 8.48 22.48
C GLN A 252 -12.32 7.02 22.28
N ASP A 253 -12.59 6.31 23.37
CA ASP A 253 -13.08 4.93 23.32
C ASP A 253 -14.45 4.85 22.64
N MET A 254 -15.29 5.86 22.86
CA MET A 254 -16.63 5.95 22.29
C MET A 254 -16.59 6.25 20.78
N VAL A 255 -15.69 7.13 20.31
CA VAL A 255 -15.49 7.38 18.87
C VAL A 255 -14.89 6.16 18.18
N LEU A 256 -13.85 5.52 18.75
CA LEU A 256 -13.23 4.33 18.17
C LEU A 256 -14.22 3.15 18.10
N CYS A 257 -14.99 2.92 19.18
CA CYS A 257 -16.01 1.87 19.21
C CYS A 257 -17.15 2.15 18.23
N ARG A 258 -17.57 3.41 18.08
CA ARG A 258 -18.60 3.80 17.10
C ARG A 258 -18.09 3.65 15.66
N MET A 259 -16.83 4.02 15.39
CA MET A 259 -16.17 3.80 14.11
C MET A 259 -16.01 2.31 13.77
N LEU A 260 -15.64 1.46 14.73
CA LEU A 260 -15.56 0.01 14.54
C LEU A 260 -16.94 -0.61 14.30
N ARG A 261 -17.99 -0.12 14.97
CA ARG A 261 -19.38 -0.54 14.76
C ARG A 261 -19.88 -0.17 13.36
N GLU A 262 -19.58 1.04 12.88
CA GLU A 262 -19.88 1.45 11.51
C GLU A 262 -19.04 0.70 10.47
N LEU A 263 -17.77 0.38 10.77
CA LEU A 263 -16.95 -0.51 9.94
C LEU A 263 -17.61 -1.90 9.79
N GLY A 264 -18.16 -2.43 10.88
CA GLY A 264 -18.92 -3.69 10.87
C GLY A 264 -20.20 -3.61 10.03
N ALA A 265 -20.88 -2.46 10.04
CA ALA A 265 -22.04 -2.22 9.18
C ALA A 265 -21.64 -2.10 7.69
N LEU A 266 -20.52 -1.43 7.40
CA LEU A 266 -19.98 -1.24 6.04
C LEU A 266 -19.38 -2.53 5.46
N ALA A 267 -18.81 -3.40 6.31
CA ALA A 267 -18.35 -4.74 5.93
C ALA A 267 -19.47 -5.65 5.39
N ARG A 268 -20.75 -5.25 5.51
CA ARG A 268 -21.88 -5.93 4.85
C ARG A 268 -21.94 -5.67 3.35
N GLN A 269 -21.28 -4.64 2.83
CA GLN A 269 -21.21 -4.43 1.39
C GLN A 269 -20.31 -5.49 0.72
N PRO A 270 -20.80 -6.25 -0.27
CA PRO A 270 -20.10 -7.42 -0.80
C PRO A 270 -18.77 -7.04 -1.47
N GLN A 271 -18.74 -5.94 -2.23
CA GLN A 271 -17.53 -5.46 -2.92
C GLN A 271 -16.48 -4.95 -1.93
N LEU A 272 -16.88 -4.15 -0.94
CA LEU A 272 -15.96 -3.67 0.10
C LEU A 272 -15.35 -4.83 0.89
N ARG A 273 -16.17 -5.83 1.24
CA ARG A 273 -15.73 -7.03 1.95
C ARG A 273 -14.74 -7.84 1.11
N LEU A 274 -15.04 -8.07 -0.17
CA LEU A 274 -14.16 -8.82 -1.08
C LEU A 274 -12.77 -8.20 -1.16
N TRP A 275 -12.70 -6.90 -1.46
CA TRP A 275 -11.43 -6.19 -1.63
C TRP A 275 -10.69 -5.95 -0.30
N SER A 276 -11.40 -5.80 0.82
CA SER A 276 -10.79 -5.73 2.15
C SER A 276 -10.20 -7.07 2.58
N LEU A 277 -10.91 -8.19 2.39
CA LEU A 277 -10.38 -9.52 2.66
C LEU A 277 -9.19 -9.82 1.76
N TRP A 278 -9.30 -9.53 0.46
CA TRP A 278 -8.17 -9.64 -0.46
C TRP A 278 -6.97 -8.83 0.04
N TRP A 279 -7.15 -7.58 0.47
CA TRP A 279 -6.08 -6.76 1.01
C TRP A 279 -5.39 -7.43 2.20
N VAL A 280 -6.17 -7.94 3.15
CA VAL A 280 -5.67 -8.59 4.36
C VAL A 280 -4.86 -9.84 4.02
N PHE A 281 -5.46 -10.79 3.29
CA PHE A 281 -4.83 -12.07 2.98
C PHE A 281 -3.65 -11.91 2.01
N ASN A 282 -3.85 -11.18 0.91
CA ASN A 282 -2.81 -11.04 -0.10
C ASN A 282 -1.60 -10.24 0.42
N SER A 283 -1.83 -9.19 1.22
CA SER A 283 -0.71 -8.44 1.82
C SER A 283 0.08 -9.29 2.82
N ALA A 284 -0.60 -10.13 3.61
CA ALA A 284 0.08 -11.04 4.53
C ALA A 284 1.00 -12.00 3.76
N GLY A 285 0.48 -12.70 2.75
CA GLY A 285 1.24 -13.61 1.91
C GLY A 285 2.38 -12.93 1.14
N TYR A 286 2.14 -11.73 0.58
CA TYR A 286 3.16 -10.96 -0.11
C TYR A 286 4.36 -10.64 0.78
N TYR A 287 4.11 -10.21 2.02
CA TYR A 287 5.20 -9.86 2.94
C TYR A 287 5.92 -11.08 3.51
N LEU A 288 5.23 -12.21 3.70
CA LEU A 288 5.88 -13.48 4.00
C LEU A 288 6.88 -13.85 2.91
N MET A 289 6.48 -13.81 1.64
CA MET A 289 7.42 -14.01 0.54
C MET A 289 8.54 -12.96 0.58
N LEU A 290 8.21 -11.69 0.82
CA LEU A 290 9.17 -10.57 0.73
C LEU A 290 10.33 -10.71 1.69
N TYR A 291 10.04 -11.05 2.95
CA TYR A 291 11.02 -11.07 4.02
C TYR A 291 11.97 -12.25 3.90
N TYR A 292 11.51 -13.36 3.30
CA TYR A 292 12.30 -14.59 3.16
C TYR A 292 12.91 -14.78 1.77
N ALA A 293 12.58 -13.94 0.77
CA ALA A 293 13.08 -14.06 -0.60
C ALA A 293 14.61 -13.99 -0.69
N HIS A 294 15.25 -13.05 0.03
CA HIS A 294 16.71 -12.92 0.00
C HIS A 294 17.42 -14.11 0.65
N ILE A 295 16.78 -14.77 1.63
CA ILE A 295 17.27 -16.00 2.27
C ILE A 295 17.18 -17.15 1.26
N LEU A 296 16.04 -17.29 0.57
CA LEU A 296 15.86 -18.29 -0.48
C LEU A 296 16.91 -18.14 -1.61
N TRP A 297 17.18 -16.90 -2.06
CA TRP A 297 18.20 -16.66 -3.07
C TRP A 297 19.60 -17.08 -2.63
N ASN A 298 19.92 -16.89 -1.35
CA ASN A 298 21.20 -17.31 -0.79
C ASN A 298 21.30 -18.85 -0.65
N GLU A 299 20.18 -19.55 -0.45
CA GLU A 299 20.16 -21.02 -0.51
C GLU A 299 20.41 -21.54 -1.94
N ILE A 300 19.75 -20.95 -2.94
CA ILE A 300 19.88 -21.37 -4.35
C ILE A 300 21.26 -21.02 -4.89
N SER A 301 21.78 -19.84 -4.57
CA SER A 301 23.09 -19.36 -5.00
C SER A 301 23.85 -18.78 -3.80
N PRO A 302 24.53 -19.64 -3.02
CA PRO A 302 25.34 -19.19 -1.89
C PRO A 302 26.37 -18.13 -2.30
N THR A 303 26.55 -17.13 -1.44
CA THR A 303 27.50 -16.04 -1.64
C THR A 303 28.93 -16.51 -1.44
N THR A 304 29.50 -17.17 -2.46
CA THR A 304 30.93 -17.52 -2.53
C THR A 304 31.76 -16.42 -3.18
N ASP A 305 31.16 -15.65 -4.11
CA ASP A 305 31.76 -14.49 -4.75
C ASP A 305 30.74 -13.33 -4.76
N ASN A 306 31.08 -12.23 -4.08
CA ASN A 306 30.23 -11.05 -3.94
C ASN A 306 29.85 -10.45 -5.30
N ARG A 307 30.71 -10.57 -6.31
CA ARG A 307 30.48 -9.98 -7.66
C ARG A 307 29.37 -10.66 -8.45
N ARG A 308 28.96 -11.87 -8.05
CA ARG A 308 27.92 -12.65 -8.75
C ARG A 308 26.52 -12.46 -8.15
N VAL A 309 26.37 -11.60 -7.14
CA VAL A 309 25.09 -11.33 -6.47
C VAL A 309 24.35 -10.20 -7.18
N TYR A 310 23.19 -10.49 -7.75
CA TYR A 310 22.38 -9.53 -8.52
C TYR A 310 21.13 -9.02 -7.78
N ASN A 311 21.07 -9.20 -6.45
CA ASN A 311 19.91 -8.85 -5.63
C ASN A 311 19.44 -7.39 -5.83
N GLY A 312 20.37 -6.42 -5.89
CA GLY A 312 20.03 -5.02 -6.14
C GLY A 312 19.42 -4.80 -7.53
N GLY A 313 19.97 -5.46 -8.56
CA GLY A 313 19.40 -5.41 -9.91
C GLY A 313 17.98 -5.97 -9.97
N VAL A 314 17.73 -7.07 -9.27
CA VAL A 314 16.42 -7.73 -9.19
C VAL A 314 15.40 -6.87 -8.43
N ASP A 315 15.80 -6.25 -7.32
CA ASP A 315 14.94 -5.30 -6.60
C ASP A 315 14.61 -4.08 -7.45
N ALA A 316 15.58 -3.52 -8.18
CA ALA A 316 15.36 -2.40 -9.10
C ALA A 316 14.39 -2.77 -10.23
N ALA A 317 14.61 -3.93 -10.88
CA ALA A 317 13.74 -4.44 -11.94
C ALA A 317 12.32 -4.72 -11.42
N SER A 318 12.19 -5.30 -10.22
CA SER A 318 10.89 -5.54 -9.59
C SER A 318 10.15 -4.24 -9.26
N THR A 319 10.88 -3.19 -8.87
CA THR A 319 10.32 -1.86 -8.58
C THR A 319 9.82 -1.21 -9.86
N LEU A 320 10.59 -1.28 -10.95
CA LEU A 320 10.20 -0.75 -12.25
C LEU A 320 8.98 -1.49 -12.81
N LEU A 321 9.00 -2.83 -12.82
CA LEU A 321 7.86 -3.62 -13.27
C LEU A 321 6.62 -3.35 -12.42
N GLY A 322 6.79 -3.23 -11.09
CA GLY A 322 5.70 -2.87 -10.19
C GLY A 322 5.08 -1.52 -10.51
N ALA A 323 5.89 -0.52 -10.87
CA ALA A 323 5.40 0.79 -11.29
C ALA A 323 4.62 0.72 -12.62
N VAL A 324 5.14 -0.01 -13.61
CA VAL A 324 4.47 -0.24 -14.90
C VAL A 324 3.14 -0.99 -14.69
N ALA A 325 3.14 -2.03 -13.87
CA ALA A 325 1.96 -2.82 -13.55
C ALA A 325 0.88 -2.00 -12.83
N SER A 326 1.28 -1.19 -11.83
CA SER A 326 0.35 -0.27 -11.15
C SER A 326 -0.23 0.78 -12.09
N PHE A 327 0.56 1.29 -13.04
CA PHE A 327 0.09 2.23 -14.05
C PHE A 327 -0.91 1.57 -15.01
N ALA A 328 -0.57 0.39 -15.53
CA ALA A 328 -1.43 -0.40 -16.43
C ALA A 328 -2.79 -0.71 -15.79
N ALA A 329 -2.81 -1.03 -14.50
CA ALA A 329 -4.04 -1.28 -13.75
C ALA A 329 -5.05 -0.11 -13.80
N GLY A 330 -4.57 1.13 -13.90
CA GLY A 330 -5.42 2.32 -14.01
C GLY A 330 -6.20 2.43 -15.33
N TYR A 331 -5.81 1.68 -16.36
CA TYR A 331 -6.48 1.66 -17.67
C TYR A 331 -7.50 0.52 -17.82
N VAL A 332 -7.57 -0.40 -16.85
CA VAL A 332 -8.46 -1.56 -16.91
C VAL A 332 -9.90 -1.16 -16.61
N LYS A 333 -10.70 -1.02 -17.67
CA LYS A 333 -12.14 -0.70 -17.59
C LYS A 333 -12.96 -1.96 -17.77
N ILE A 334 -13.18 -2.71 -16.69
CA ILE A 334 -14.01 -3.92 -16.67
C ILE A 334 -15.17 -3.73 -15.68
N ARG A 335 -16.26 -4.48 -15.86
CA ARG A 335 -17.35 -4.59 -14.88
C ARG A 335 -16.84 -5.33 -13.63
N TRP A 336 -16.19 -4.60 -12.75
CA TRP A 336 -15.58 -5.15 -11.52
C TRP A 336 -16.59 -5.88 -10.62
N THR A 337 -17.88 -5.55 -10.69
CA THR A 337 -18.92 -6.27 -9.95
C THR A 337 -19.08 -7.74 -10.36
N LEU A 338 -18.69 -8.10 -11.59
CA LEU A 338 -18.81 -9.47 -12.13
C LEU A 338 -17.44 -10.16 -12.22
N TRP A 339 -16.38 -9.41 -12.50
CA TRP A 339 -15.07 -9.95 -12.84
C TRP A 339 -14.04 -9.88 -11.70
N SER A 340 -14.33 -9.22 -10.58
CA SER A 340 -13.36 -9.06 -9.47
C SER A 340 -12.89 -10.41 -8.94
N GLU A 341 -13.82 -11.31 -8.62
CA GLU A 341 -13.52 -12.63 -8.06
C GLU A 341 -12.67 -13.46 -9.03
N LEU A 342 -12.97 -13.41 -10.32
CA LEU A 342 -12.20 -14.14 -11.34
C LEU A 342 -10.79 -13.55 -11.48
N VAL A 343 -10.67 -12.23 -11.61
CA VAL A 343 -9.36 -11.56 -11.76
C VAL A 343 -8.49 -11.82 -10.54
N ILE A 344 -9.04 -11.67 -9.32
CA ILE A 344 -8.34 -11.99 -8.08
C ILE A 344 -7.92 -13.46 -8.07
N GLY A 345 -8.83 -14.39 -8.39
CA GLY A 345 -8.56 -15.83 -8.39
C GLY A 345 -7.45 -16.23 -9.37
N VAL A 346 -7.50 -15.73 -10.61
CA VAL A 346 -6.49 -16.01 -11.65
C VAL A 346 -5.13 -15.43 -11.27
N VAL A 347 -5.08 -14.17 -10.82
CA VAL A 347 -3.80 -13.55 -10.41
C VAL A 347 -3.22 -14.25 -9.18
N THR A 348 -4.05 -14.65 -8.22
CA THR A 348 -3.62 -15.39 -7.03
C THR A 348 -3.12 -16.80 -7.40
N ALA A 349 -3.77 -17.48 -8.36
CA ALA A 349 -3.31 -18.76 -8.89
C ALA A 349 -1.94 -18.62 -9.60
N PHE A 350 -1.77 -17.57 -10.40
CA PHE A 350 -0.49 -17.25 -11.03
C PHE A 350 0.60 -17.00 -9.97
N GLN A 351 0.30 -16.25 -8.91
CA GLN A 351 1.20 -16.03 -7.78
C GLN A 351 1.58 -17.33 -7.07
N ALA A 352 0.62 -18.25 -6.87
CA ALA A 352 0.91 -19.58 -6.33
C ALA A 352 1.89 -20.35 -7.23
N GLY A 353 1.64 -20.37 -8.54
CA GLY A 353 2.54 -21.01 -9.51
C GLY A 353 3.96 -20.44 -9.47
N LEU A 354 4.10 -19.11 -9.33
CA LEU A 354 5.40 -18.46 -9.18
C LEU A 354 6.10 -18.85 -7.88
N LEU A 355 5.39 -18.97 -6.75
CA LEU A 355 5.98 -19.43 -5.49
C LEU A 355 6.48 -20.87 -5.59
N LEU A 356 5.73 -21.75 -6.25
CA LEU A 356 6.16 -23.13 -6.51
C LEU A 356 7.41 -23.15 -7.39
N LEU A 357 7.45 -22.31 -8.44
CA LEU A 357 8.62 -22.17 -9.31
C LEU A 357 9.85 -21.67 -8.55
N MET A 358 9.69 -20.63 -7.72
CA MET A 358 10.78 -20.09 -6.87
C MET A 358 11.35 -21.15 -5.93
N ASN A 359 10.49 -22.02 -5.40
CA ASN A 359 10.89 -23.05 -4.45
C ASN A 359 11.53 -24.29 -5.11
N SER A 360 11.14 -24.61 -6.34
CA SER A 360 11.55 -25.84 -7.03
C SER A 360 12.75 -25.65 -7.97
N THR A 361 13.07 -24.41 -8.33
CA THR A 361 14.19 -24.11 -9.25
C THR A 361 15.53 -24.14 -8.53
N THR A 362 16.54 -24.70 -9.20
CA THR A 362 17.96 -24.58 -8.81
C THR A 362 18.66 -23.44 -9.54
N ASN A 363 18.01 -22.83 -10.55
CA ASN A 363 18.55 -21.71 -11.30
C ASN A 363 18.09 -20.38 -10.69
N ILE A 364 19.05 -19.57 -10.24
CA ILE A 364 18.82 -18.27 -9.63
C ILE A 364 18.12 -17.28 -10.57
N TRP A 365 18.41 -17.30 -11.88
CA TRP A 365 17.79 -16.40 -12.86
C TRP A 365 16.29 -16.67 -13.01
N LEU A 366 15.88 -17.95 -12.99
CA LEU A 366 14.47 -18.32 -12.98
C LEU A 366 13.80 -17.89 -11.67
N CYS A 367 14.48 -18.03 -10.53
CA CYS A 367 13.96 -17.56 -9.24
C CYS A 367 13.79 -16.03 -9.21
N TYR A 368 14.77 -15.28 -9.73
CA TYR A 368 14.71 -13.83 -9.88
C TYR A 368 13.58 -13.38 -10.80
N ALA A 369 13.43 -14.01 -11.96
CA ALA A 369 12.33 -13.72 -12.88
C ALA A 369 10.97 -13.98 -12.21
N ALA A 370 10.83 -15.11 -11.51
CA ALA A 370 9.60 -15.45 -10.80
C ALA A 370 9.26 -14.45 -9.68
N TYR A 371 10.26 -14.01 -8.91
CA TYR A 371 10.09 -12.97 -7.89
C TYR A 371 9.67 -11.63 -8.49
N ILE A 372 10.29 -11.21 -9.59
CA ILE A 372 9.95 -9.97 -10.29
C ILE A 372 8.48 -10.01 -10.75
N LEU A 373 8.06 -11.12 -11.35
CA LEU A 373 6.68 -11.33 -11.80
C LEU A 373 5.69 -11.40 -10.62
N PHE A 374 6.08 -12.02 -9.50
CA PHE A 374 5.23 -12.09 -8.30
C PHE A 374 5.01 -10.71 -7.70
N ARG A 375 6.07 -9.91 -7.58
CA ARG A 375 5.96 -8.51 -7.13
C ARG A 375 5.13 -7.68 -8.11
N GLY A 376 5.34 -7.85 -9.42
CA GLY A 376 4.59 -7.14 -10.46
C GLY A 376 3.08 -7.44 -10.41
N SER A 377 2.70 -8.71 -10.30
CA SER A 377 1.29 -9.13 -10.23
C SER A 377 0.59 -8.63 -8.97
N HIS A 378 1.30 -8.59 -7.82
CA HIS A 378 0.78 -7.95 -6.62
C HIS A 378 0.55 -6.44 -6.82
N GLN A 379 1.54 -5.73 -7.37
CA GLN A 379 1.45 -4.28 -7.60
C GLN A 379 0.42 -3.88 -8.66
N PHE A 380 0.04 -4.80 -9.55
CA PHE A 380 -1.08 -4.62 -10.48
C PHE A 380 -2.43 -4.54 -9.75
N LEU A 381 -2.69 -5.44 -8.78
CA LEU A 381 -3.98 -5.49 -8.09
C LEU A 381 -4.15 -4.38 -7.04
N VAL A 382 -3.07 -3.86 -6.45
CA VAL A 382 -3.13 -2.87 -5.37
C VAL A 382 -3.91 -1.59 -5.77
N PRO A 383 -3.64 -0.91 -6.91
CA PRO A 383 -4.43 0.26 -7.32
C PRO A 383 -5.90 -0.04 -7.57
N ILE A 384 -6.22 -1.23 -8.08
CA ILE A 384 -7.61 -1.66 -8.32
C ILE A 384 -8.32 -1.82 -6.97
N ALA A 385 -7.70 -2.51 -6.01
CA ALA A 385 -8.24 -2.67 -4.67
C ALA A 385 -8.45 -1.33 -3.98
N ILE A 386 -7.48 -0.42 -4.12
CA ILE A 386 -7.58 0.95 -3.62
C ILE A 386 -8.84 1.59 -4.19
N PHE A 387 -8.97 1.65 -5.52
CA PHE A 387 -10.12 2.22 -6.21
C PHE A 387 -11.45 1.64 -5.73
N GLN A 388 -11.58 0.31 -5.71
CA GLN A 388 -12.82 -0.37 -5.32
C GLN A 388 -13.23 -0.13 -3.86
N ILE A 389 -12.25 -0.05 -2.96
CA ILE A 389 -12.50 0.22 -1.54
C ILE A 389 -13.08 1.62 -1.36
N ALA A 390 -12.50 2.67 -1.97
CA ALA A 390 -13.06 4.02 -1.71
C ALA A 390 -14.17 4.47 -2.64
N THR A 391 -14.45 3.78 -3.76
CA THR A 391 -15.75 3.97 -4.41
C THR A 391 -16.90 3.49 -3.53
N SER A 392 -16.62 2.59 -2.58
CA SER A 392 -17.60 2.01 -1.65
C SER A 392 -17.72 2.76 -0.32
N LEU A 393 -16.88 3.75 -0.07
CA LEU A 393 -16.75 4.43 1.23
C LEU A 393 -16.79 5.96 1.09
N SER A 394 -17.19 6.65 2.16
CA SER A 394 -16.93 8.08 2.28
C SER A 394 -15.42 8.34 2.39
N LYS A 395 -14.99 9.56 2.02
CA LYS A 395 -13.56 9.93 2.04
C LYS A 395 -12.95 9.70 3.44
N GLU A 396 -13.63 10.10 4.50
CA GLU A 396 -13.10 10.04 5.88
C GLU A 396 -12.90 8.61 6.40
N LEU A 397 -13.77 7.66 6.03
CA LEU A 397 -13.68 6.27 6.46
C LEU A 397 -12.65 5.45 5.66
N CYS A 398 -12.25 5.95 4.49
CA CYS A 398 -11.30 5.29 3.60
C CYS A 398 -9.92 5.07 4.26
N ALA A 399 -9.39 6.10 4.91
CA ALA A 399 -8.09 6.01 5.60
C ALA A 399 -8.13 5.00 6.76
N LEU A 400 -9.24 4.97 7.50
CA LEU A 400 -9.43 4.04 8.60
C LEU A 400 -9.49 2.58 8.11
N VAL A 401 -10.27 2.30 7.06
CA VAL A 401 -10.38 0.95 6.50
C VAL A 401 -9.03 0.43 5.99
N PHE A 402 -8.22 1.26 5.33
CA PHE A 402 -6.87 0.85 4.93
C PHE A 402 -5.95 0.59 6.14
N GLY A 403 -6.07 1.39 7.20
CA GLY A 403 -5.33 1.18 8.46
C GLY A 403 -5.71 -0.16 9.11
N VAL A 404 -7.00 -0.41 9.27
CA VAL A 404 -7.54 -1.65 9.85
C VAL A 404 -7.16 -2.88 9.01
N ASN A 405 -7.31 -2.82 7.69
CA ASN A 405 -6.91 -3.91 6.80
C ASN A 405 -5.41 -4.19 6.88
N THR A 406 -4.57 -3.15 6.97
CA THR A 406 -3.12 -3.30 7.12
C THR A 406 -2.74 -3.88 8.48
N PHE A 407 -3.46 -3.50 9.54
CA PHE A 407 -3.29 -4.07 10.87
C PHE A 407 -3.63 -5.57 10.87
N PHE A 408 -4.79 -5.97 10.36
CA PHE A 408 -5.16 -7.38 10.26
C PHE A 408 -4.23 -8.19 9.35
N ALA A 409 -3.74 -7.61 8.24
CA ALA A 409 -2.72 -8.25 7.41
C ALA A 409 -1.43 -8.52 8.21
N THR A 410 -1.03 -7.58 9.05
CA THR A 410 0.16 -7.69 9.89
C THR A 410 -0.02 -8.72 10.99
N VAL A 411 -1.20 -8.79 11.62
CA VAL A 411 -1.55 -9.82 12.60
C VAL A 411 -1.52 -11.20 11.95
N LEU A 412 -2.18 -11.38 10.80
CA LEU A 412 -2.21 -12.66 10.09
C LEU A 412 -0.81 -13.13 9.69
N LYS A 413 -0.01 -12.24 9.09
CA LYS A 413 1.40 -12.51 8.77
C LYS A 413 2.18 -12.93 10.01
N THR A 414 1.98 -12.24 11.13
CA THR A 414 2.69 -12.53 12.38
C THR A 414 2.31 -13.90 12.93
N ILE A 415 1.03 -14.26 12.92
CA ILE A 415 0.56 -15.60 13.32
C ILE A 415 1.24 -16.68 12.46
N ILE A 416 1.24 -16.51 11.14
CA ILE A 416 1.91 -17.46 10.23
C ILE A 416 3.42 -17.51 10.53
N THR A 417 4.05 -16.36 10.79
CA THR A 417 5.49 -16.29 11.12
C THR A 417 5.80 -17.06 12.41
N VAL A 418 5.01 -16.87 13.48
CA VAL A 418 5.17 -17.57 14.76
C VAL A 418 5.03 -19.08 14.59
N ILE A 419 4.04 -19.53 13.82
CA ILE A 419 3.78 -20.96 13.65
C ILE A 419 4.86 -21.60 12.77
N VAL A 420 5.21 -20.98 11.65
CA VAL A 420 5.96 -21.63 10.56
C VAL A 420 7.47 -21.38 10.69
N ALA A 421 7.89 -20.14 10.89
CA ALA A 421 9.29 -19.74 10.77
C ALA A 421 10.01 -19.63 12.13
N ASP A 422 9.29 -19.23 13.17
CA ASP A 422 9.91 -19.02 14.48
C ASP A 422 10.48 -20.32 15.07
N LYS A 423 11.62 -20.20 15.75
CA LYS A 423 12.23 -21.30 16.48
C LYS A 423 11.31 -21.88 17.58
N GLY A 424 10.44 -21.07 18.18
CA GLY A 424 9.44 -21.51 19.16
C GLY A 424 8.18 -22.14 18.54
N GLY A 425 8.00 -22.01 17.22
CA GLY A 425 6.98 -22.72 16.45
C GLY A 425 7.54 -23.99 15.82
N LEU A 426 7.33 -24.15 14.51
CA LEU A 426 7.87 -25.27 13.73
C LEU A 426 9.35 -25.09 13.35
N GLY A 427 9.88 -23.86 13.36
CA GLY A 427 11.27 -23.57 13.03
C GLY A 427 11.70 -24.05 11.64
N LEU A 428 10.79 -24.01 10.66
CA LEU A 428 11.03 -24.58 9.33
C LEU A 428 12.16 -23.86 8.60
N SER A 429 12.96 -24.58 7.82
CA SER A 429 13.89 -23.95 6.88
C SER A 429 13.13 -23.27 5.73
N VAL A 430 13.82 -22.41 4.96
CA VAL A 430 13.14 -21.53 3.98
C VAL A 430 12.36 -22.29 2.91
N HIS A 431 12.84 -23.43 2.42
CA HIS A 431 12.14 -24.20 1.38
C HIS A 431 10.76 -24.74 1.85
N PRO A 432 10.66 -25.45 2.99
CA PRO A 432 9.37 -25.79 3.58
C PRO A 432 8.48 -24.57 3.86
N GLN A 433 9.04 -23.42 4.27
CA GLN A 433 8.24 -22.19 4.42
C GLN A 433 7.60 -21.75 3.09
N PHE A 434 8.36 -21.79 1.98
CA PHE A 434 7.84 -21.46 0.66
C PHE A 434 6.79 -22.46 0.16
N TYR A 435 6.87 -23.75 0.53
CA TYR A 435 5.77 -24.71 0.30
C TYR A 435 4.50 -24.35 1.07
N VAL A 436 4.63 -23.90 2.33
CA VAL A 436 3.48 -23.41 3.11
C VAL A 436 2.87 -22.17 2.45
N TYR A 437 3.71 -21.24 1.97
CA TYR A 437 3.23 -20.04 1.26
C TYR A 437 2.55 -20.40 -0.05
N PHE A 438 3.09 -21.35 -0.81
CA PHE A 438 2.44 -21.91 -2.00
C PHE A 438 1.06 -22.49 -1.67
N GLY A 439 0.96 -23.33 -0.62
CA GLY A 439 -0.31 -23.89 -0.16
C GLY A 439 -1.31 -22.80 0.25
N TYR A 440 -0.84 -21.77 0.95
CA TYR A 440 -1.63 -20.60 1.34
C TYR A 440 -2.22 -19.87 0.12
N PHE A 441 -1.39 -19.53 -0.87
CA PHE A 441 -1.86 -18.87 -2.10
C PHE A 441 -2.76 -19.77 -2.95
N THR A 442 -2.49 -21.07 -3.00
CA THR A 442 -3.33 -22.05 -3.70
C THR A 442 -4.72 -22.13 -3.08
N LEU A 443 -4.81 -22.19 -1.75
CA LEU A 443 -6.09 -22.18 -1.03
C LEU A 443 -6.88 -20.91 -1.33
N LEU A 444 -6.23 -19.74 -1.27
CA LEU A 444 -6.87 -18.47 -1.63
C LEU A 444 -7.36 -18.47 -3.09
N ALA A 445 -6.53 -18.92 -4.02
CA ALA A 445 -6.89 -19.02 -5.43
C ALA A 445 -8.13 -19.91 -5.65
N VAL A 446 -8.18 -21.08 -5.03
CA VAL A 446 -9.34 -21.99 -5.08
C VAL A 446 -10.59 -21.31 -4.53
N VAL A 447 -10.50 -20.65 -3.38
CA VAL A 447 -11.64 -19.95 -2.77
C VAL A 447 -12.18 -18.85 -3.70
N TYR A 448 -11.30 -18.03 -4.29
CA TYR A 448 -11.72 -16.96 -5.20
C TYR A 448 -12.26 -17.49 -6.54
N LEU A 449 -11.68 -18.54 -7.10
CA LEU A 449 -12.18 -19.16 -8.33
C LEU A 449 -13.54 -19.83 -8.12
N LEU A 450 -13.76 -20.51 -6.99
CA LEU A 450 -15.08 -21.05 -6.63
C LEU A 450 -16.11 -19.94 -6.43
N ALA A 451 -15.72 -18.81 -5.81
CA ALA A 451 -16.58 -17.64 -5.71
C ALA A 451 -16.93 -17.06 -7.09
N ALA A 452 -15.95 -16.98 -8.01
CA ALA A 452 -16.16 -16.53 -9.38
C ALA A 452 -17.13 -17.43 -10.15
N ILE A 453 -16.99 -18.76 -10.02
CA ILE A 453 -17.92 -19.73 -10.63
C ILE A 453 -19.34 -19.50 -10.11
N ARG A 454 -19.53 -19.32 -8.78
CA ARG A 454 -20.85 -19.03 -8.19
C ARG A 454 -21.46 -17.76 -8.75
N VAL A 455 -20.68 -16.69 -8.86
CA VAL A 455 -21.14 -15.40 -9.44
C VAL A 455 -21.51 -15.57 -10.92
N GLY A 456 -20.72 -16.32 -11.68
CA GLY A 456 -21.00 -16.64 -13.08
C GLY A 456 -22.31 -17.42 -13.27
N VAL A 457 -22.52 -18.46 -12.47
CA VAL A 457 -23.75 -19.29 -12.49
C VAL A 457 -24.98 -18.48 -12.10
N GLN A 458 -24.88 -17.61 -11.09
CA GLN A 458 -25.99 -16.71 -10.71
C GLN A 458 -26.31 -15.71 -11.82
N HIS A 459 -25.29 -15.23 -12.55
CA HIS A 459 -25.49 -14.32 -13.66
C HIS A 459 -26.15 -15.00 -14.87
N SER A 460 -25.74 -16.24 -15.22
CA SER A 460 -26.38 -17.01 -16.30
C SER A 460 -27.83 -17.37 -15.96
N HIS A 461 -28.10 -17.78 -14.72
CA HIS A 461 -29.47 -18.05 -14.26
C HIS A 461 -30.37 -16.81 -14.19
N ARG A 462 -29.82 -15.60 -14.02
CA ARG A 462 -30.60 -14.36 -14.11
C ARG A 462 -30.83 -13.89 -15.54
N ARG A 463 -29.96 -14.26 -16.49
CA ARG A 463 -30.14 -13.97 -17.92
C ARG A 463 -31.20 -14.85 -18.57
N GLN A 464 -31.23 -16.15 -18.25
CA GLN A 464 -32.21 -17.11 -18.79
C GLN A 464 -33.69 -16.67 -18.66
N PRO A 465 -34.18 -16.19 -17.50
CA PRO A 465 -35.58 -15.75 -17.37
C PRO A 465 -35.87 -14.43 -18.11
N VAL A 466 -34.87 -13.58 -18.35
CA VAL A 466 -35.07 -12.32 -19.11
C VAL A 466 -35.17 -12.62 -20.61
N GLU A 467 -34.32 -13.48 -21.16
CA GLU A 467 -34.44 -13.93 -22.56
C GLU A 467 -35.73 -14.75 -22.80
N LEU A 468 -36.14 -15.57 -21.82
CA LEU A 468 -37.39 -16.33 -21.92
C LEU A 468 -38.65 -15.45 -21.81
N ALA A 469 -38.56 -14.31 -21.12
CA ALA A 469 -39.63 -13.31 -21.04
C ALA A 469 -39.71 -12.45 -22.32
N LEU A 470 -38.56 -12.05 -22.87
CA LEU A 470 -38.47 -11.28 -24.12
C LEU A 470 -38.87 -12.13 -25.35
N ALA A 471 -38.62 -13.44 -25.30
CA ALA A 471 -39.12 -14.39 -26.31
C ALA A 471 -40.62 -14.70 -26.18
N LYS A 472 -41.28 -14.25 -25.11
CA LYS A 472 -42.72 -14.46 -24.84
C LYS A 472 -43.58 -13.22 -25.05
N GLU A 473 -43.02 -12.05 -25.34
CA GLU A 473 -43.81 -10.91 -25.84
C GLU A 473 -44.15 -11.15 -27.32
N PRO A 474 -45.42 -11.44 -27.69
CA PRO A 474 -45.82 -11.43 -29.08
C PRO A 474 -45.81 -9.98 -29.55
N CYS A 475 -45.34 -9.73 -30.78
CA CYS A 475 -45.47 -8.45 -31.45
C CYS A 475 -46.92 -7.94 -31.37
N GLN A 476 -47.22 -7.02 -30.45
CA GLN A 476 -48.43 -6.23 -30.53
C GLN A 476 -48.24 -5.23 -31.67
N ALA A 477 -48.98 -5.45 -32.75
CA ALA A 477 -49.10 -4.52 -33.86
C ALA A 477 -49.58 -3.14 -33.35
N PRO A 478 -49.20 -2.03 -34.00
CA PRO A 478 -49.63 -0.71 -33.59
C PRO A 478 -51.15 -0.60 -33.73
N VAL A 479 -51.83 -0.27 -32.62
CA VAL A 479 -53.23 0.14 -32.63
C VAL A 479 -53.33 1.46 -33.39
N GLU A 480 -54.04 1.45 -34.51
CA GLU A 480 -54.43 2.66 -35.24
C GLU A 480 -55.26 3.57 -34.32
N ILE A 481 -54.75 4.78 -34.09
CA ILE A 481 -55.48 5.86 -33.43
C ILE A 481 -56.37 6.51 -34.51
N PRO A 482 -57.70 6.63 -34.32
CA PRO A 482 -58.53 7.35 -35.27
C PRO A 482 -58.19 8.85 -35.19
N ALA A 483 -57.87 9.45 -36.33
CA ALA A 483 -57.68 10.88 -36.46
C ALA A 483 -59.00 11.60 -36.15
N GLN A 484 -59.06 12.33 -35.03
CA GLN A 484 -60.05 13.38 -34.83
C GLN A 484 -59.61 14.60 -35.65
N GLU A 485 -60.30 14.81 -36.76
CA GLU A 485 -60.16 15.98 -37.61
C GLU A 485 -60.80 17.21 -36.92
N LYS A 486 -59.98 18.25 -36.72
CA LYS A 486 -60.41 19.55 -36.19
C LYS A 486 -61.25 20.29 -37.23
N SER A 487 -62.49 20.59 -36.87
CA SER A 487 -63.33 21.60 -37.52
C SER A 487 -62.73 23.01 -37.35
N PRO A 488 -62.74 23.86 -38.40
CA PRO A 488 -62.72 25.30 -38.26
C PRO A 488 -64.07 25.90 -38.68
N GLU A 489 -64.76 26.55 -37.74
CA GLU A 489 -65.80 27.54 -38.04
C GLU A 489 -65.17 28.79 -38.66
N ALA A 490 -65.69 29.24 -39.80
CA ALA A 490 -66.35 30.55 -39.97
C ALA A 490 -66.41 30.96 -41.46
N GLY A 491 -67.59 31.37 -41.94
CA GLY A 491 -67.68 32.32 -43.05
C GLY A 491 -68.76 32.10 -44.14
N THR A 492 -70.03 32.11 -43.76
CA THR A 492 -71.12 32.93 -44.36
C THR A 492 -71.39 33.06 -45.88
N VAL A 493 -72.64 32.68 -46.25
CA VAL A 493 -73.70 33.48 -46.94
C VAL A 493 -73.82 33.50 -48.50
N ARG A 494 -75.00 33.02 -48.96
CA ARG A 494 -75.82 33.32 -50.17
C ARG A 494 -75.18 33.11 -51.56
N ALA A 495 -75.87 32.64 -52.60
CA ALA A 495 -77.29 32.46 -52.90
C ALA A 495 -77.47 31.26 -53.84
#